data_AF-A0LJM7-F1
#
_entry.id   AF-A0LJM7-F1
#
_cell.length_a   1.000
_cell.length_b   1.000
_cell.length_c   1.000
_cell.angle_alpha   90.00
_cell.angle_beta   90.00
_cell.angle_gamma   90.00
#
_symmetry.space_group_name_H-M   'P 1'
#
loop_
_entity.id
_entity.type
_entity.pdbx_description
1 polymer ?
#
loop_
_entity_poly.entity_id
_entity_poly.type
_entity_poly.pdbx_seq_one_letter_code
_entity_poly.pdbx_strand_id
1 'polypeptide(L)'
;MEAILWYHGSTMEKMFKSCDRKQLLLLPPSLLDWLPEGHLAHFILDVVEQLDLSELYASYKGDGRGQPPYEPGMMTALLFYAYCTGFPSSRQIEKRTHEDVAFRVIAANRHPDHDSI
;
A
#
# COMPACT_ATOMS: atom_id res chain seq x y z
N MET A 1 11.21 -14.77 -66.09
CA MET A 1 12.02 -13.75 -65.39
C MET A 1 11.07 -12.90 -64.58
N GLU A 2 11.49 -12.48 -63.37
CA GLU A 2 10.78 -11.61 -62.40
C GLU A 2 9.68 -12.28 -61.54
N ALA A 3 10.05 -12.79 -60.35
CA ALA A 3 9.27 -12.71 -59.09
C ALA A 3 9.86 -13.61 -57.97
N ILE A 4 11.12 -13.43 -57.55
CA ILE A 4 11.69 -14.10 -56.36
C ILE A 4 12.51 -13.13 -55.47
N LEU A 5 12.12 -11.85 -55.34
CA LEU A 5 12.93 -10.88 -54.57
C LEU A 5 12.18 -10.07 -53.50
N TRP A 6 11.11 -10.60 -52.91
CA TRP A 6 10.45 -9.93 -51.76
C TRP A 6 10.18 -10.87 -50.59
N TYR A 7 11.24 -11.42 -50.01
CA TYR A 7 11.24 -11.95 -48.65
C TYR A 7 12.52 -11.53 -47.91
N HIS A 8 12.76 -10.22 -47.83
CA HIS A 8 13.57 -9.69 -46.73
C HIS A 8 12.63 -9.47 -45.55
N GLY A 9 12.27 -10.58 -44.88
CA GLY A 9 11.63 -10.50 -43.58
C GLY A 9 12.59 -9.80 -42.63
N SER A 10 12.42 -8.49 -42.46
CA SER A 10 13.10 -7.73 -41.42
C SER A 10 12.69 -8.36 -40.09
N THR A 11 13.58 -9.16 -39.50
CA THR A 11 13.45 -9.57 -38.11
C THR A 11 13.50 -8.30 -37.27
N MET A 12 12.34 -7.75 -36.92
CA MET A 12 12.26 -6.66 -35.95
C MET A 12 12.80 -7.21 -34.63
N GLU A 13 14.00 -6.78 -34.26
CA GLU A 13 14.53 -7.01 -32.93
C GLU A 13 13.55 -6.39 -31.92
N LYS A 14 13.05 -7.21 -30.99
CA LYS A 14 12.15 -6.75 -29.94
C LYS A 14 12.94 -5.84 -29.00
N MET A 15 12.61 -4.56 -29.00
CA MET A 15 13.21 -3.60 -28.08
C MET A 15 12.63 -3.81 -26.67
N PHE A 16 13.51 -3.95 -25.69
CA PHE A 16 13.13 -4.02 -24.27
C PHE A 16 12.72 -2.65 -23.74
N LYS A 17 11.84 -2.63 -22.74
CA LYS A 17 11.48 -1.39 -22.02
C LYS A 17 12.68 -0.92 -21.17
N SER A 18 12.87 0.39 -21.05
CA SER A 18 13.86 0.95 -20.14
C SER A 18 13.51 0.62 -18.67
N CYS A 19 14.54 0.39 -17.85
CA CYS A 19 14.40 0.07 -16.44
C CYS A 19 15.24 1.05 -15.61
N ASP A 20 14.67 2.21 -15.29
CA ASP A 20 15.30 3.17 -14.39
C ASP A 20 14.75 3.00 -12.96
N ARG A 21 15.57 2.41 -12.08
CA ARG A 21 15.23 2.21 -10.66
C ARG A 21 15.39 3.48 -9.83
N LYS A 22 16.01 4.53 -10.38
CA LYS A 22 16.18 5.84 -9.75
C LYS A 22 15.17 6.86 -10.28
N GLN A 23 14.18 6.41 -11.05
CA GLN A 23 13.09 7.24 -11.54
C GLN A 23 12.44 7.96 -10.36
N LEU A 24 12.51 9.28 -10.37
CA LEU A 24 11.85 10.13 -9.39
C LEU A 24 10.39 10.27 -9.79
N LEU A 25 9.49 9.97 -8.86
CA LEU A 25 8.09 10.36 -8.96
C LEU A 25 7.96 11.72 -8.26
N LEU A 26 7.49 12.74 -8.99
CA LEU A 26 7.33 14.08 -8.41
C LEU A 26 6.30 14.06 -7.27
N LEU A 27 5.23 13.29 -7.44
CA LEU A 27 4.26 12.73 -6.48
C LEU A 27 3.10 12.14 -7.32
N PRO A 28 2.60 10.91 -7.08
CA PRO A 28 1.25 10.58 -7.53
C PRO A 28 0.23 11.38 -6.71
N PRO A 29 -0.92 11.74 -7.30
CA PRO A 29 -1.88 12.63 -6.65
C PRO A 29 -2.48 12.07 -5.34
N SER A 30 -2.36 10.77 -5.06
CA SER A 30 -2.71 10.14 -3.78
C SER A 30 -1.82 8.93 -3.45
N LEU A 31 -1.68 8.58 -2.17
CA LEU A 31 -1.12 7.29 -1.74
C LEU A 31 -1.94 6.11 -2.28
N LEU A 32 -3.25 6.31 -2.41
CA LEU A 32 -4.18 5.30 -2.91
C LEU A 32 -3.84 4.88 -4.35
N ASP A 33 -3.30 5.80 -5.16
CA ASP A 33 -2.94 5.54 -6.57
C ASP A 33 -1.71 4.62 -6.71
N TRP A 34 -1.04 4.27 -5.61
CA TRP A 34 0.03 3.26 -5.62
C TRP A 34 -0.50 1.84 -5.79
N LEU A 35 -1.79 1.64 -5.58
CA LEU A 35 -2.44 0.35 -5.66
C LEU A 35 -3.35 0.30 -6.90
N PRO A 36 -3.46 -0.86 -7.56
CA PRO A 36 -4.39 -1.01 -8.67
C PRO A 36 -5.84 -0.93 -8.17
N GLU A 37 -6.74 -0.56 -9.08
CA GLU A 37 -8.18 -0.64 -8.82
C GLU A 37 -8.57 -2.06 -8.38
N GLY A 38 -9.46 -2.16 -7.37
CA GLY A 38 -9.90 -3.44 -6.81
C GLY A 38 -8.90 -4.11 -5.85
N HIS A 39 -7.77 -3.48 -5.53
CA HIS A 39 -6.86 -4.00 -4.51
C HIS A 39 -7.55 -4.11 -3.14
N LEU A 40 -7.31 -5.21 -2.40
CA LEU A 40 -7.95 -5.51 -1.12
C LEU A 40 -7.84 -4.36 -0.10
N ALA A 41 -6.70 -3.66 -0.08
CA ALA A 41 -6.50 -2.51 0.81
C ALA A 41 -7.57 -1.41 0.63
N HIS A 42 -8.02 -1.14 -0.60
CA HIS A 42 -9.12 -0.19 -0.83
C HIS A 42 -10.41 -0.66 -0.17
N PHE A 43 -10.77 -1.93 -0.40
CA PHE A 43 -11.95 -2.52 0.23
C PHE A 43 -11.89 -2.47 1.76
N ILE A 44 -10.73 -2.76 2.37
CA ILE A 44 -10.58 -2.68 3.82
C ILE A 44 -10.76 -1.24 4.33
N LEU A 45 -10.20 -0.25 3.63
CA LEU A 45 -10.37 1.16 3.99
C LEU A 45 -11.85 1.58 3.91
N ASP A 46 -12.54 1.22 2.82
CA ASP A 46 -13.97 1.51 2.64
C ASP A 46 -14.84 0.85 3.72
N VAL A 47 -14.50 -0.37 4.14
CA VAL A 47 -15.20 -1.08 5.21
C VAL A 47 -14.96 -0.39 6.55
N VAL A 48 -13.71 -0.04 6.87
CA VAL A 48 -13.35 0.58 8.15
C VAL A 48 -13.98 1.97 8.29
N GLU A 49 -14.12 2.73 7.20
CA GLU A 49 -14.82 4.03 7.20
C GLU A 49 -16.30 3.90 7.61
N GLN A 50 -16.91 2.73 7.40
CA GLN A 50 -18.30 2.46 7.75
C GLN A 50 -18.48 1.91 9.18
N LEU A 51 -17.39 1.61 9.89
CA LEU A 51 -17.45 1.09 11.26
C LEU A 51 -17.67 2.22 12.26
N ASP A 52 -18.51 1.95 13.27
CA ASP A 52 -18.59 2.82 14.45
C ASP A 52 -17.39 2.54 15.36
N LEU A 53 -16.38 3.42 15.30
CA LEU A 53 -15.19 3.36 16.14
C LEU A 53 -15.29 4.29 17.36
N SER A 54 -16.46 4.83 17.68
CA SER A 54 -16.64 5.84 18.74
C SER A 54 -16.13 5.38 20.10
N GLU A 55 -16.29 4.10 20.45
CA GLU A 55 -15.75 3.52 21.69
C GLU A 55 -14.22 3.51 21.72
N LEU A 56 -13.56 3.23 20.58
CA LEU A 56 -12.10 3.31 20.47
C LEU A 56 -11.64 4.74 20.71
N TYR A 57 -12.23 5.73 20.02
CA TYR A 57 -11.91 7.14 20.24
C TYR A 57 -12.18 7.59 21.69
N ALA A 58 -13.25 7.11 22.31
CA ALA A 58 -13.57 7.43 23.70
C ALA A 58 -12.52 6.89 24.68
N SER A 59 -11.92 5.74 24.40
CA SER A 59 -10.88 5.14 25.26
C SER A 59 -9.59 5.98 25.33
N TYR A 60 -9.32 6.80 24.31
CA TYR A 60 -8.17 7.72 24.28
C TYR A 60 -8.44 9.07 24.96
N LYS A 61 -9.60 9.30 25.59
CA LYS A 61 -9.88 10.53 26.36
C LYS A 61 -9.12 10.54 27.68
N GLY A 62 -7.83 10.89 27.62
CA GLY A 62 -6.93 11.03 28.77
C GLY A 62 -6.54 12.49 29.07
N ASP A 63 -5.61 12.67 30.00
CA ASP A 63 -5.09 13.98 30.46
C ASP A 63 -4.10 14.65 29.48
N GLY A 64 -3.97 14.10 28.26
CA GLY A 64 -3.12 14.62 27.18
C GLY A 64 -1.62 14.38 27.36
N ARG A 65 -1.21 13.50 28.30
CA ARG A 65 0.19 13.16 28.51
C ARG A 65 0.64 12.00 27.63
N GLY A 66 1.89 12.04 27.16
CA GLY A 66 2.49 11.01 26.33
C GLY A 66 2.59 11.40 24.84
N GLN A 67 3.03 10.46 24.01
CA GLN A 67 3.01 10.63 22.56
C GLN A 67 1.57 10.60 22.04
N PRO A 68 1.23 11.42 21.02
CA PRO A 68 -0.07 11.34 20.38
C PRO A 68 -0.33 9.92 19.86
N PRO A 69 -1.52 9.33 20.11
CA PRO A 69 -1.83 8.01 19.59
C PRO A 69 -1.96 8.06 18.06
N TYR A 70 -1.75 6.90 17.43
CA TYR A 70 -2.13 6.71 16.04
C TYR A 70 -3.65 6.83 15.85
N GLU A 71 -4.05 7.19 14.64
CA GLU A 71 -5.46 7.30 14.27
C GLU A 71 -6.14 5.91 14.39
N PRO A 72 -7.21 5.75 15.20
CA PRO A 72 -7.85 4.44 15.43
C PRO A 72 -8.36 3.74 14.17
N GLY A 73 -8.89 4.47 13.18
CA GLY A 73 -9.30 3.91 11.89
C GLY A 73 -8.12 3.30 11.13
N MET A 74 -7.00 4.01 11.06
CA MET A 74 -5.76 3.51 10.45
C MET A 74 -5.26 2.25 11.15
N MET A 75 -5.21 2.23 12.48
CA MET A 75 -4.78 1.03 13.23
C MET A 75 -5.74 -0.15 13.00
N THR A 76 -7.05 0.11 12.97
CA THR A 76 -8.07 -0.91 12.68
C THR A 76 -7.91 -1.51 11.28
N ALA A 77 -7.72 -0.65 10.27
CA ALA A 77 -7.49 -1.07 8.90
C ALA A 77 -6.18 -1.86 8.74
N LEU A 78 -5.12 -1.42 9.42
CA LEU A 78 -3.81 -2.06 9.40
C LEU A 78 -3.90 -3.49 9.97
N LEU A 79 -4.58 -3.65 11.10
CA LEU A 79 -4.86 -4.96 11.69
C LEU A 79 -5.69 -5.81 10.72
N PHE A 80 -6.85 -5.34 10.27
CA PHE A 80 -7.73 -6.12 9.39
C PHE A 80 -7.01 -6.61 8.14
N TYR A 81 -6.27 -5.73 7.46
CA TYR A 81 -5.51 -6.08 6.29
C TYR A 81 -4.41 -7.12 6.59
N ALA A 82 -3.69 -6.95 7.71
CA ALA A 82 -2.67 -7.90 8.13
C ALA A 82 -3.25 -9.29 8.40
N TYR A 83 -4.39 -9.38 9.07
CA TYR A 83 -5.09 -10.65 9.33
C TYR A 83 -5.61 -11.29 8.03
N CYS A 84 -6.23 -10.51 7.14
CA CYS A 84 -6.70 -11.02 5.84
C CYS A 84 -5.57 -11.52 4.94
N THR A 85 -4.35 -11.00 5.10
CA THR A 85 -3.18 -11.36 4.30
C THR A 85 -2.23 -12.35 4.99
N GLY A 86 -2.53 -12.79 6.22
CA GLY A 86 -1.77 -13.82 6.93
C GLY A 86 -0.54 -13.35 7.71
N PHE A 87 -0.52 -12.08 8.15
CA PHE A 87 0.59 -11.49 8.92
C PHE A 87 0.15 -10.96 10.29
N PRO A 88 -0.27 -11.82 11.24
CA PRO A 88 -0.84 -11.38 12.51
C PRO A 88 0.19 -10.85 13.53
N SER A 89 1.49 -11.00 13.29
CA SER A 89 2.52 -10.56 14.24
C SER A 89 2.74 -9.05 14.14
N SER A 90 2.67 -8.33 15.27
CA SER A 90 2.95 -6.88 15.32
C SER A 90 4.32 -6.51 14.73
N ARG A 91 5.36 -7.32 14.99
CA ARG A 91 6.70 -7.15 14.37
C ARG A 91 6.69 -7.35 12.85
N GLN A 92 5.86 -8.27 12.35
CA GLN A 92 5.69 -8.46 10.90
C GLN A 92 4.93 -7.28 10.29
N ILE A 93 3.92 -6.76 11.00
CA ILE A 93 3.14 -5.59 10.56
C ILE A 93 4.05 -4.36 10.51
N GLU A 94 4.80 -4.05 11.58
CA GLU A 94 5.80 -2.98 11.63
C GLU A 94 6.74 -3.07 10.41
N LYS A 95 7.40 -4.22 10.23
CA LYS A 95 8.32 -4.46 9.11
C LYS A 95 7.66 -4.21 7.75
N ARG A 96 6.41 -4.66 7.57
CA ARG A 96 5.68 -4.51 6.31
C ARG A 96 5.28 -3.09 6.02
N THR A 97 5.08 -2.23 7.01
CA THR A 97 4.85 -0.80 6.74
C THR A 97 6.02 -0.16 5.97
N HIS A 98 7.24 -0.69 6.10
CA HIS A 98 8.41 -0.27 5.33
C HIS A 98 8.56 -0.95 3.96
N GLU A 99 8.25 -2.25 3.90
CA GLU A 99 8.60 -3.11 2.75
C GLU A 99 7.46 -3.32 1.76
N ASP A 100 6.21 -3.20 2.22
CA ASP A 100 5.00 -3.52 1.45
C ASP A 100 4.19 -2.24 1.19
N VAL A 101 3.93 -1.96 -0.10
CA VAL A 101 3.26 -0.73 -0.50
C VAL A 101 1.82 -0.65 0.03
N ALA A 102 1.10 -1.77 0.15
CA ALA A 102 -0.27 -1.76 0.65
C ALA A 102 -0.33 -1.44 2.15
N PHE A 103 0.57 -2.04 2.94
CA PHE A 103 0.71 -1.69 4.36
C PHE A 103 1.08 -0.22 4.54
N ARG A 104 1.97 0.30 3.69
CA ARG A 104 2.38 1.71 3.71
C ARG A 104 1.24 2.66 3.32
N VAL A 105 0.39 2.28 2.36
CA VAL A 105 -0.80 3.06 1.99
C VAL A 105 -1.79 3.09 3.15
N ILE A 106 -2.12 1.93 3.75
CA ILE A 106 -3.05 1.85 4.89
C ILE A 106 -2.53 2.65 6.08
N ALA A 107 -1.23 2.54 6.38
CA ALA A 107 -0.61 3.28 7.46
C ALA A 107 -0.40 4.78 7.15
N ALA A 108 -0.89 5.29 6.02
CA ALA A 108 -0.69 6.68 5.58
C ALA A 108 0.79 7.11 5.59
N ASN A 109 1.67 6.20 5.16
CA ASN A 109 3.13 6.34 5.18
C ASN A 109 3.72 6.57 6.59
N ARG A 110 3.03 6.11 7.64
CA ARG A 110 3.55 5.97 9.00
C ARG A 110 4.04 4.55 9.24
N HIS A 111 4.82 4.39 10.30
CA HIS A 111 5.41 3.13 10.70
C HIS A 111 5.17 2.91 12.21
N PRO A 112 3.96 2.50 12.61
CA PRO A 112 3.72 2.09 14.00
C PRO A 112 4.68 0.99 14.41
N ASP A 113 5.28 1.13 15.58
CA ASP A 113 6.16 0.11 16.14
C ASP A 113 5.35 -1.08 16.65
N HIS A 114 6.01 -2.22 16.84
CA HIS A 114 5.39 -3.43 17.36
C HIS A 114 4.84 -3.32 18.78
N ASP A 115 5.20 -2.28 19.54
CA ASP A 115 4.68 -2.00 20.88
C ASP A 115 3.40 -1.14 20.82
N SER A 116 3.14 -0.48 19.68
CA SER A 116 1.96 0.31 19.38
C SER A 116 0.86 -0.47 18.64
N ILE A 117 1.19 -1.64 18.07
CA ILE A 117 0.29 -2.55 17.32
C ILE A 117 -0.17 -3.70 18.21
#